data_AF-A0A4V4IHI1-F1
#
_entry.id   AF-A0A4V4IHI1-F1
#
_cell.length_a   1.000
_cell.length_b   1.000
_cell.length_c   1.000
_cell.angle_alpha   90.00
_cell.angle_beta   90.00
_cell.angle_gamma   90.00
#
_symmetry.space_group_name_H-M   'P 1'
#
loop_
_entity.id
_entity.type
_entity.pdbx_description
1 polymer ?
#
loop_
_entity_poly.entity_id
_entity_poly.type
_entity_poly.pdbx_seq_one_letter_code
_entity_poly.pdbx_strand_id
1 'polypeptide(L)'
;MNRIDPITRPIYESVIAPRVSRTPGKTLEDIGRDESPETSFVLGWDVKYHHGVKIIAHDGVIAGYGSRMFILSSQNVGAVILDQVLETPFDQRGEFTNSRVKRFKAQEARREKNFKRNFERREQAKGTLQVDMKAYQGPCWNIGYRTLVVREMDGCLCVDGRDRSISFIIILEHVADNTIFQGYLIEIIGDESDEEVLPVRFKFDTEGKVIAVGLGLEKALGGDHLIWFTRDEGWEQRDV
;
A
#
# COMPACT_ATOMS: atom_id res chain seq x y z
N MET A 1 17.73 -32.89 -5.00
CA MET A 1 18.89 -32.36 -4.25
C MET A 1 18.53 -30.98 -3.67
N ASN A 2 17.43 -30.89 -2.89
CA ASN A 2 16.79 -29.59 -2.55
C ASN A 2 16.26 -29.54 -1.10
N ARG A 3 16.72 -30.48 -0.25
CA ARG A 3 16.20 -30.73 1.11
C ARG A 3 17.32 -31.04 2.10
N ILE A 4 18.45 -30.38 1.87
CA ILE A 4 19.68 -30.43 2.65
C ILE A 4 19.95 -28.98 3.05
N ASP A 5 20.64 -28.78 4.18
CA ASP A 5 20.92 -27.44 4.71
C ASP A 5 21.33 -26.43 3.61
N PRO A 6 20.80 -25.19 3.66
CA PRO A 6 20.01 -24.61 4.74
C PRO A 6 18.48 -24.88 4.66
N ILE A 7 17.99 -25.45 3.56
CA ILE A 7 16.56 -25.76 3.38
C ILE A 7 16.35 -27.24 3.67
N THR A 8 16.27 -27.58 4.95
CA THR A 8 16.01 -28.95 5.39
C THR A 8 14.61 -29.41 5.00
N ARG A 9 14.36 -30.73 5.06
CA ARG A 9 13.03 -31.29 4.80
C ARG A 9 11.92 -30.64 5.64
N PRO A 10 12.06 -30.44 6.97
CA PRO A 10 11.03 -29.75 7.75
C PRO A 10 10.75 -28.32 7.27
N ILE A 11 11.79 -27.55 6.93
CA ILE A 11 11.63 -26.20 6.39
C ILE A 11 10.88 -26.25 5.06
N TYR A 12 11.29 -27.13 4.15
CA TYR A 12 10.64 -27.32 2.86
C TYR A 12 9.15 -27.69 3.02
N GLU A 13 8.84 -28.68 3.86
CA GLU A 13 7.46 -29.11 4.14
C GLU A 13 6.61 -27.96 4.72
N SER A 14 7.21 -27.08 5.54
CA SER A 14 6.52 -25.93 6.10
C SER A 14 6.16 -24.84 5.08
N VAL A 15 6.98 -24.67 4.03
CA VAL A 15 6.80 -23.67 2.96
C VAL A 15 5.77 -24.14 1.93
N ILE A 16 5.59 -25.44 1.73
CA ILE A 16 4.65 -25.97 0.72
C ILE A 16 3.23 -26.24 1.26
N ALA A 17 3.01 -26.01 2.56
CA ALA A 17 1.77 -26.27 3.25
C ALA A 17 0.95 -24.97 3.43
N PRO A 18 -0.19 -24.80 2.71
CA PRO A 18 -1.10 -23.67 2.92
C PRO A 18 -1.49 -23.46 4.38
N ARG A 19 -1.59 -22.20 4.82
CA ARG A 19 -1.94 -21.84 6.20
C ARG A 19 -3.13 -20.91 6.33
N VAL A 20 -3.36 -20.07 5.33
CA VAL A 20 -4.43 -19.06 5.36
C VAL A 20 -5.18 -19.10 4.04
N SER A 21 -6.51 -19.15 4.08
CA SER A 21 -7.33 -18.92 2.89
C SER A 21 -7.40 -17.42 2.60
N ARG A 22 -7.15 -17.03 1.35
CA ARG A 22 -7.29 -15.63 0.90
C ARG A 22 -8.66 -15.34 0.29
N THR A 23 -9.45 -16.39 0.02
CA THR A 23 -10.76 -16.25 -0.61
C THR A 23 -11.85 -16.29 0.46
N PRO A 24 -12.65 -15.21 0.61
CA PRO A 24 -13.77 -15.21 1.54
C PRO A 24 -14.70 -16.41 1.30
N GLY A 25 -15.06 -17.11 2.38
CA GLY A 25 -15.96 -18.26 2.31
C GLY A 25 -15.33 -19.57 1.81
N LYS A 26 -14.05 -19.60 1.44
CA LYS A 26 -13.32 -20.86 1.17
C LYS A 26 -12.41 -21.23 2.33
N THR A 27 -12.39 -22.49 2.70
CA THR A 27 -11.47 -23.08 3.70
C THR A 27 -10.25 -23.68 3.02
N LEU A 28 -9.25 -24.10 3.79
CA LEU A 28 -8.09 -24.82 3.26
C LEU A 28 -8.46 -26.19 2.65
N GLU A 29 -9.61 -26.76 3.04
CA GLU A 29 -10.10 -28.06 2.56
C GLU A 29 -10.75 -27.96 1.18
N ASP A 30 -11.20 -26.76 0.80
CA ASP A 30 -11.75 -26.44 -0.52
C ASP A 30 -10.65 -26.21 -1.57
N ILE A 31 -9.38 -26.22 -1.15
CA ILE A 31 -8.22 -25.90 -1.97
C ILE A 31 -7.71 -27.15 -2.69
N GLY A 32 -7.54 -27.05 -4.01
CA GLY A 32 -7.00 -28.12 -4.86
C GLY A 32 -8.05 -29.00 -5.56
N ARG A 33 -9.35 -28.71 -5.35
CA ARG A 33 -10.46 -29.39 -6.05
C ARG A 33 -11.00 -28.65 -7.27
N ASP A 34 -10.56 -27.41 -7.50
CA ASP A 34 -11.21 -26.54 -8.47
C ASP A 34 -10.20 -25.62 -9.17
N GLU A 35 -10.43 -25.32 -10.45
CA GLU A 35 -9.59 -24.51 -11.35
C GLU A 35 -9.59 -23.00 -10.99
N SER A 36 -9.88 -22.68 -9.72
CA SER A 36 -10.11 -21.33 -9.19
C SER A 36 -8.80 -20.57 -8.87
N PRO A 37 -8.78 -19.23 -9.04
CA PRO A 37 -7.60 -18.41 -8.76
C PRO A 37 -7.34 -18.20 -7.26
N GLU A 38 -6.06 -18.09 -6.89
CA GLU A 38 -5.53 -17.56 -5.62
C GLU A 38 -6.14 -18.13 -4.34
N THR A 39 -5.86 -19.40 -4.09
CA THR A 39 -6.51 -20.22 -3.06
C THR A 39 -5.99 -20.04 -1.63
N SER A 40 -4.72 -19.68 -1.40
CA SER A 40 -4.18 -19.57 -0.02
C SER A 40 -2.82 -18.89 0.07
N PHE A 41 -2.37 -18.64 1.30
CA PHE A 41 -1.08 -18.06 1.64
C PHE A 41 -0.28 -18.95 2.60
N VAL A 42 1.05 -18.93 2.48
CA VAL A 42 2.00 -19.64 3.34
C VAL A 42 3.28 -18.81 3.51
N LEU A 43 3.61 -18.42 4.76
CA LEU A 43 4.92 -17.85 5.12
C LEU A 43 5.44 -16.75 4.15
N GLY A 44 4.57 -15.88 3.64
CA GLY A 44 4.96 -14.85 2.68
C GLY A 44 4.78 -15.22 1.20
N TRP A 45 4.13 -16.34 0.88
CA TRP A 45 3.95 -16.85 -0.49
C TRP A 45 2.49 -17.14 -0.79
N ASP A 46 2.07 -16.84 -2.01
CA ASP A 46 0.79 -17.28 -2.56
C ASP A 46 0.86 -18.74 -3.00
N VAL A 47 -0.22 -19.49 -2.73
CA VAL A 47 -0.39 -20.87 -3.18
C VAL A 47 -1.60 -20.99 -4.09
N LYS A 48 -1.35 -21.53 -5.29
CA LYS A 48 -2.35 -21.72 -6.35
C LYS A 48 -2.23 -23.14 -6.91
N TYR A 49 -3.31 -23.61 -7.50
CA TYR A 49 -3.33 -24.88 -8.22
C TYR A 49 -3.73 -24.62 -9.66
N HIS A 50 -3.01 -25.21 -10.61
CA HIS A 50 -3.32 -25.12 -12.03
C HIS A 50 -3.17 -26.52 -12.64
N HIS A 51 -4.24 -27.07 -13.19
CA HIS A 51 -4.31 -28.46 -13.67
C HIS A 51 -3.69 -29.47 -12.68
N GLY A 52 -4.03 -29.35 -11.39
CA GLY A 52 -3.52 -30.21 -10.33
C GLY A 52 -2.08 -29.93 -9.89
N VAL A 53 -1.36 -29.04 -10.56
CA VAL A 53 0.00 -28.64 -10.17
C VAL A 53 -0.05 -27.55 -9.11
N LYS A 54 0.59 -27.78 -7.97
CA LYS A 54 0.75 -26.78 -6.91
C LYS A 54 1.85 -25.78 -7.29
N ILE A 55 1.46 -24.52 -7.41
CA ILE A 55 2.32 -23.38 -7.69
C ILE A 55 2.40 -22.54 -6.40
N ILE A 56 3.61 -22.39 -5.87
CA ILE A 56 3.90 -21.49 -4.74
C ILE A 56 4.67 -20.32 -5.32
N ALA A 57 4.15 -19.10 -5.20
CA ALA A 57 4.73 -17.95 -5.87
C ALA A 57 4.59 -16.67 -5.05
N HIS A 58 5.47 -15.71 -5.32
CA HIS A 58 5.29 -14.34 -4.87
C HIS A 58 5.70 -13.41 -6.02
N ASP A 59 5.05 -12.25 -6.09
CA ASP A 59 5.35 -11.22 -7.07
C ASP A 59 5.83 -9.97 -6.33
N GLY A 60 6.76 -9.23 -6.94
CA GLY A 60 7.16 -7.91 -6.47
C GLY A 60 6.98 -6.91 -7.61
N VAL A 61 6.43 -5.74 -7.31
CA VAL A 61 6.36 -4.65 -8.27
C VAL A 61 6.65 -3.34 -7.56
N ILE A 62 7.51 -2.54 -8.18
CA ILE A 62 7.72 -1.12 -7.89
C ILE A 62 7.84 -0.40 -9.24
N ALA A 63 7.73 0.93 -9.25
CA ALA A 63 7.93 1.75 -10.44
C ALA A 63 9.15 1.28 -11.25
N GLY A 64 8.92 0.80 -12.48
CA GLY A 64 9.98 0.37 -13.40
C GLY A 64 10.60 -1.01 -13.17
N TYR A 65 10.19 -1.76 -12.14
CA TYR A 65 10.73 -3.10 -11.86
C TYR A 65 9.63 -4.10 -11.47
N GLY A 66 9.59 -5.23 -12.17
CA GLY A 66 8.75 -6.38 -11.84
C GLY A 66 9.58 -7.63 -11.53
N SER A 67 9.17 -8.39 -10.51
CA SER A 67 9.70 -9.72 -10.25
C SER A 67 8.59 -10.73 -10.01
N ARG A 68 8.86 -11.98 -10.41
CA ARG A 68 8.05 -13.14 -10.06
C ARG A 68 8.96 -14.29 -9.69
N MET A 69 8.71 -14.87 -8.53
CA MET A 69 9.38 -16.08 -8.10
C MET A 69 8.35 -17.17 -7.88
N PHE A 70 8.66 -18.40 -8.31
CA PHE A 70 7.75 -19.52 -8.12
C PHE A 70 8.48 -20.85 -7.90
N ILE A 71 7.79 -21.78 -7.25
CA ILE A 71 8.20 -23.15 -6.97
C ILE A 71 7.07 -24.08 -7.42
N LEU A 72 7.43 -25.08 -8.22
CA LEU A 72 6.59 -26.23 -8.59
C LEU A 72 7.06 -27.44 -7.78
N SER A 73 6.50 -27.58 -6.59
CA SER A 73 7.00 -28.53 -5.57
C SER A 73 7.03 -29.99 -6.04
N SER A 74 6.03 -30.43 -6.81
CA SER A 74 5.94 -31.79 -7.37
C SER A 74 6.98 -32.09 -8.45
N GLN A 75 7.41 -31.07 -9.20
CA GLN A 75 8.36 -31.18 -10.30
C GLN A 75 9.79 -30.86 -9.88
N ASN A 76 9.98 -30.40 -8.63
CA ASN A 76 11.26 -29.97 -8.09
C ASN A 76 11.91 -28.84 -8.93
N VAL A 77 11.07 -27.96 -9.48
CA VAL A 77 11.45 -26.81 -10.30
C VAL A 77 11.15 -25.52 -9.52
N GLY A 78 12.03 -24.54 -9.62
CA GLY A 78 11.77 -23.18 -9.20
C GLY A 78 12.48 -22.20 -10.10
N ALA A 79 11.93 -21.00 -10.25
CA ALA A 79 12.52 -19.95 -11.07
C ALA A 79 12.19 -18.57 -10.52
N VAL A 80 13.04 -17.61 -10.87
CA VAL A 80 12.85 -16.18 -10.66
C VAL A 80 12.91 -15.50 -12.02
N ILE A 81 11.93 -14.63 -12.27
CA ILE A 81 11.81 -13.84 -13.48
C ILE A 81 11.87 -12.37 -13.05
N LEU A 82 12.74 -11.59 -13.69
CA LEU A 82 12.90 -10.15 -13.48
C LEU A 82 12.62 -9.43 -14.80
N ASP A 83 11.67 -8.49 -14.82
CA ASP A 83 11.15 -7.95 -16.08
C ASP A 83 12.14 -7.07 -16.85
N GLN A 84 12.93 -6.25 -16.15
CA GLN A 84 13.87 -5.32 -16.77
C GLN A 84 15.13 -6.02 -17.30
N VAL A 85 15.53 -7.15 -16.70
CA VAL A 85 16.68 -7.97 -17.15
C VAL A 85 16.37 -8.66 -18.48
N LEU A 86 15.09 -8.93 -18.76
CA LEU A 86 14.68 -9.75 -19.90
C LEU A 86 14.12 -8.93 -21.06
N GLU A 87 14.05 -7.59 -20.94
CA GLU A 87 13.47 -6.65 -21.92
C GLU A 87 12.17 -7.14 -22.56
N THR A 88 11.39 -7.97 -21.84
CA THR A 88 10.42 -8.85 -22.50
C THR A 88 9.31 -7.99 -23.10
N PRO A 89 9.14 -7.99 -24.44
CA PRO A 89 8.11 -7.21 -25.10
C PRO A 89 6.74 -7.55 -24.56
N PHE A 90 5.89 -6.53 -24.43
CA PHE A 90 4.59 -6.63 -23.76
C PHE A 90 3.69 -7.73 -24.35
N ASP A 91 3.76 -7.94 -25.65
CA ASP A 91 3.04 -8.94 -26.45
C ASP A 91 3.56 -10.38 -26.24
N GLN A 92 4.77 -10.55 -25.72
CA GLN A 92 5.37 -11.86 -25.41
C GLN A 92 5.18 -12.29 -23.97
N ARG A 93 4.62 -11.41 -23.12
CA ARG A 93 4.22 -11.74 -21.76
C ARG A 93 2.93 -12.55 -21.85
N GLY A 94 2.98 -13.87 -21.61
CA GLY A 94 1.89 -14.84 -21.88
C GLY A 94 0.49 -14.51 -21.30
N GLU A 95 -0.55 -15.31 -21.59
CA GLU A 95 -1.97 -14.95 -21.32
C GLU A 95 -2.31 -14.51 -19.88
N PHE A 96 -1.57 -14.96 -18.86
CA PHE A 96 -1.68 -14.46 -17.49
C PHE A 96 -1.55 -12.93 -17.39
N THR A 97 -0.76 -12.34 -18.29
CA THR A 97 -0.58 -10.89 -18.44
C THR A 97 -1.85 -10.21 -18.93
N ASN A 98 -2.71 -10.83 -19.75
CA ASN A 98 -3.91 -10.16 -20.28
C ASN A 98 -4.91 -9.77 -19.19
N SER A 99 -5.11 -10.62 -18.17
CA SER A 99 -5.96 -10.30 -17.03
C SER A 99 -5.37 -9.17 -16.17
N ARG A 100 -4.05 -9.22 -15.95
CA ARG A 100 -3.28 -8.18 -15.24
C ARG A 100 -3.25 -6.87 -15.99
N VAL A 101 -3.16 -6.91 -17.32
CA VAL A 101 -3.19 -5.76 -18.23
C VAL A 101 -4.57 -5.15 -18.26
N LYS A 102 -5.64 -5.95 -18.34
CA LYS A 102 -7.00 -5.44 -18.21
C LYS A 102 -7.21 -4.78 -16.85
N ARG A 103 -6.72 -5.40 -15.77
CA ARG A 103 -6.75 -4.83 -14.42
C ARG A 103 -5.94 -3.54 -14.33
N PHE A 104 -4.75 -3.50 -14.92
CA PHE A 104 -3.89 -2.32 -14.97
C PHE A 104 -4.53 -1.18 -15.75
N LYS A 105 -5.00 -1.43 -16.98
CA LYS A 105 -5.74 -0.44 -17.78
C LYS A 105 -7.00 0.07 -17.07
N ALA A 106 -7.73 -0.82 -16.39
CA ALA A 106 -8.89 -0.42 -15.59
C ALA A 106 -8.49 0.38 -14.34
N GLN A 107 -7.32 0.10 -13.75
CA GLN A 107 -6.74 0.87 -12.66
C GLN A 107 -6.34 2.26 -13.16
N GLU A 108 -5.61 2.38 -14.26
CA GLU A 108 -5.26 3.65 -14.92
C GLU A 108 -6.49 4.50 -15.25
N ALA A 109 -7.52 3.92 -15.87
CA ALA A 109 -8.75 4.64 -16.17
C ALA A 109 -9.49 5.10 -14.90
N ARG A 110 -9.42 4.32 -13.81
CA ARG A 110 -9.96 4.72 -12.50
C ARG A 110 -9.12 5.81 -11.85
N ARG A 111 -7.80 5.78 -11.98
CA ARG A 111 -6.86 6.79 -11.49
C ARG A 111 -7.17 8.13 -12.12
N GLU A 112 -7.19 8.19 -13.45
CA GLU A 112 -7.51 9.41 -14.22
C GLU A 112 -8.88 9.98 -13.82
N LYS A 113 -9.90 9.12 -13.74
CA LYS A 113 -11.25 9.53 -13.33
C LYS A 113 -11.30 10.07 -11.90
N ASN A 114 -10.61 9.39 -10.97
CA ASN A 114 -10.56 9.81 -9.58
C ASN A 114 -9.82 11.13 -9.44
N PHE A 115 -8.67 11.28 -10.09
CA PHE A 115 -7.86 12.49 -10.09
C PHE A 115 -8.68 13.68 -10.57
N LYS A 116 -9.33 13.57 -11.74
CA LYS A 116 -10.20 14.64 -12.27
C LYS A 116 -11.33 14.99 -11.31
N ARG A 117 -12.06 13.99 -10.79
CA ARG A 117 -13.17 14.22 -9.85
C ARG A 117 -12.70 14.91 -8.56
N ASN A 118 -11.57 14.48 -8.03
CA ASN A 118 -11.03 15.00 -6.77
C ASN A 118 -10.46 16.41 -6.95
N PHE A 119 -9.81 16.67 -8.09
CA PHE A 119 -9.40 18.02 -8.48
C PHE A 119 -10.59 18.98 -8.55
N GLU A 120 -11.67 18.58 -9.24
CA GLU A 120 -12.91 19.38 -9.30
C GLU A 120 -13.54 19.61 -7.92
N ARG A 121 -13.45 18.63 -7.00
CA ARG A 121 -13.93 18.79 -5.62
C ARG A 121 -13.10 19.81 -4.83
N ARG A 122 -11.77 19.76 -4.93
CA ARG A 122 -10.89 20.73 -4.25
C ARG A 122 -11.15 22.16 -4.69
N GLU A 123 -11.50 22.38 -5.95
CA GLU A 123 -11.85 23.71 -6.45
C GLU A 123 -13.18 24.22 -5.86
N GLN A 124 -14.13 23.33 -5.59
CA GLN A 124 -15.46 23.67 -5.08
C GLN A 124 -15.51 23.80 -3.56
N ALA A 125 -14.70 23.03 -2.85
CA ALA A 125 -14.74 22.93 -1.40
C ALA A 125 -13.63 23.78 -0.79
N LYS A 126 -14.03 24.88 -0.16
CA LYS A 126 -13.15 25.71 0.66
C LYS A 126 -13.79 25.89 2.03
N GLY A 127 -13.72 24.83 2.84
CA GLY A 127 -13.90 24.99 4.28
C GLY A 127 -12.99 26.11 4.76
N THR A 128 -13.51 27.05 5.54
CA THR A 128 -12.70 28.15 6.07
C THR A 128 -12.17 27.72 7.43
N LEU A 129 -10.87 27.45 7.46
CA LEU A 129 -10.09 27.27 8.69
C LEU A 129 -10.23 28.50 9.59
N GLN A 130 -10.64 28.28 10.84
CA GLN A 130 -10.73 29.35 11.85
C GLN A 130 -9.43 29.47 12.65
N VAL A 131 -8.62 28.41 12.67
CA VAL A 131 -7.31 28.36 13.31
C VAL A 131 -6.24 28.60 12.25
N ASP A 132 -5.22 29.40 12.60
CA ASP A 132 -4.07 29.65 11.74
C ASP A 132 -3.41 28.33 11.30
N MET A 133 -3.10 28.19 10.01
CA MET A 133 -2.44 27.01 9.44
C MET A 133 -1.15 26.66 10.17
N LYS A 134 -0.43 27.67 10.69
CA LYS A 134 0.80 27.48 11.49
C LYS A 134 0.59 26.59 12.71
N ALA A 135 -0.61 26.55 13.29
CA ALA A 135 -0.90 25.67 14.43
C ALA A 135 -0.79 24.18 14.07
N TYR A 136 -1.05 23.82 12.82
CA TYR A 136 -1.03 22.44 12.30
C TYR A 136 0.35 22.00 11.81
N GLN A 137 1.26 22.93 11.55
CA GLN A 137 2.58 22.62 11.01
C GLN A 137 3.52 22.02 12.08
N GLY A 138 4.43 21.15 11.64
CA GLY A 138 5.47 20.57 12.49
C GLY A 138 5.58 19.04 12.38
N PRO A 139 6.62 18.45 12.99
CA PRO A 139 6.81 17.01 13.03
C PRO A 139 5.79 16.33 13.94
N CYS A 140 5.29 15.18 13.50
CA CYS A 140 4.45 14.26 14.26
C CYS A 140 5.07 12.85 14.14
N TRP A 141 5.05 12.06 15.21
CA TRP A 141 5.76 10.79 15.28
C TRP A 141 4.82 9.60 15.49
N ASN A 142 5.14 8.50 14.83
CA ASN A 142 4.52 7.20 15.04
C ASN A 142 5.60 6.11 15.14
N ILE A 143 5.38 5.07 15.94
CA ILE A 143 6.38 4.00 16.15
C ILE A 143 6.73 3.21 14.88
N GLY A 144 5.74 2.95 14.01
CA GLY A 144 5.92 2.19 12.77
C GLY A 144 6.29 3.08 11.59
N TYR A 145 5.66 4.25 11.47
CA TYR A 145 5.82 5.15 10.32
C TYR A 145 6.86 6.26 10.55
N ARG A 146 7.41 6.35 11.76
CA ARG A 146 8.39 7.37 12.18
C ARG A 146 7.83 8.78 12.04
N THR A 147 8.71 9.75 11.77
CA THR A 147 8.36 11.16 11.70
C THR A 147 7.62 11.47 10.40
N LEU A 148 6.61 12.31 10.50
CA LEU A 148 5.84 12.87 9.40
C LEU A 148 5.74 14.37 9.63
N VAL A 149 5.97 15.17 8.60
CA VAL A 149 5.96 16.64 8.72
C VAL A 149 4.71 17.19 8.05
N VAL A 150 3.86 17.83 8.86
CA VAL A 150 2.78 18.67 8.35
C VAL A 150 3.38 20.04 8.06
N ARG A 151 3.11 20.60 6.88
CA ARG A 151 3.61 21.90 6.45
C ARG A 151 2.62 22.59 5.52
N GLU A 152 2.84 23.86 5.26
CA GLU A 152 2.11 24.57 4.22
C GLU A 152 2.84 24.44 2.88
N MET A 153 2.10 24.13 1.82
CA MET A 153 2.55 24.10 0.44
C MET A 153 1.46 24.72 -0.42
N ASP A 154 1.79 25.77 -1.19
CA ASP A 154 0.87 26.47 -2.09
C ASP A 154 -0.46 26.88 -1.43
N GLY A 155 -0.38 27.37 -0.18
CA GLY A 155 -1.55 27.81 0.60
C GLY A 155 -2.45 26.68 1.11
N CYS A 156 -2.00 25.43 1.03
CA CYS A 156 -2.68 24.26 1.57
C CYS A 156 -1.84 23.59 2.65
N LEU A 157 -2.48 23.03 3.68
CA LEU A 157 -1.79 22.12 4.59
C LEU A 157 -1.51 20.81 3.86
N CYS A 158 -0.28 20.31 3.99
CA CYS A 158 0.18 19.11 3.34
C CYS A 158 1.03 18.26 4.29
N VAL A 159 0.99 16.95 4.08
CA VAL A 159 1.97 16.01 4.59
C VAL A 159 3.02 15.77 3.52
N ASP A 160 4.30 15.96 3.86
CA ASP A 160 5.41 15.67 2.96
C ASP A 160 6.04 14.31 3.32
N GLY A 161 5.88 13.33 2.44
CA GLY A 161 6.46 11.99 2.54
C GLY A 161 7.41 11.67 1.39
N ARG A 162 7.96 12.67 0.70
CA ARG A 162 8.86 12.46 -0.45
C ARG A 162 10.22 11.88 -0.07
N ASP A 163 10.57 11.93 1.21
CA ASP A 163 11.76 11.30 1.79
C ASP A 163 11.56 9.80 2.10
N ARG A 164 10.41 9.22 1.74
CA ARG A 164 10.10 7.80 1.93
C ARG A 164 10.44 6.98 0.68
N SER A 165 10.63 5.67 0.87
CA SER A 165 10.94 4.71 -0.21
C SER A 165 9.87 4.64 -1.28
N ILE A 166 8.61 4.86 -0.88
CA ILE A 166 7.50 5.17 -1.78
C ILE A 166 7.14 6.61 -1.49
N SER A 167 7.51 7.52 -2.39
CA SER A 167 7.34 8.95 -2.20
C SER A 167 5.87 9.34 -2.33
N PHE A 168 5.38 10.18 -1.42
CA PHE A 168 4.01 10.69 -1.51
C PHE A 168 3.88 12.10 -0.93
N ILE A 169 2.79 12.77 -1.27
CA ILE A 169 2.29 13.98 -0.63
C ILE A 169 0.84 13.74 -0.23
N ILE A 170 0.39 14.25 0.92
CA ILE A 170 -1.04 14.26 1.26
C ILE A 170 -1.52 15.71 1.36
N ILE A 171 -2.37 16.16 0.45
CA ILE A 171 -3.01 17.48 0.53
C ILE A 171 -4.17 17.41 1.51
N LEU A 172 -4.23 18.33 2.47
CA LEU A 172 -5.24 18.35 3.53
C LEU A 172 -6.27 19.45 3.27
N GLU A 173 -7.49 19.04 2.97
CA GLU A 173 -8.63 19.92 2.77
C GLU A 173 -9.48 19.97 4.04
N HIS A 174 -9.69 21.17 4.58
CA HIS A 174 -10.52 21.36 5.77
C HIS A 174 -11.99 21.10 5.46
N VAL A 175 -12.64 20.29 6.28
CA VAL A 175 -14.06 19.94 6.14
C VAL A 175 -14.89 20.56 7.27
N ALA A 176 -14.51 20.35 8.54
CA ALA A 176 -15.28 20.82 9.68
C ALA A 176 -14.45 20.97 10.97
N ASP A 177 -14.95 21.78 11.90
CA ASP A 177 -14.53 21.87 13.31
C ASP A 177 -13.03 22.01 13.59
N ASN A 178 -12.27 22.62 12.66
CA ASN A 178 -10.79 22.71 12.68
C ASN A 178 -10.06 21.35 12.85
N THR A 179 -10.77 20.22 12.86
CA THR A 179 -10.24 18.91 13.24
C THR A 179 -10.53 17.86 12.19
N ILE A 180 -11.53 18.08 11.34
CA ILE A 180 -11.97 17.14 10.32
C ILE A 180 -11.45 17.62 8.97
N PHE A 181 -10.63 16.77 8.36
CA PHE A 181 -10.03 17.01 7.05
C PHE A 181 -10.25 15.81 6.14
N GLN A 182 -10.21 16.10 4.85
CA GLN A 182 -10.07 15.11 3.78
C GLN A 182 -8.64 15.19 3.24
N GLY A 183 -7.94 14.05 3.25
CA GLY A 183 -6.59 13.92 2.71
C GLY A 183 -6.64 13.40 1.28
N TYR A 184 -5.87 14.01 0.38
CA TYR A 184 -5.60 13.51 -0.97
C TYR A 184 -4.17 13.02 -1.02
N LEU A 185 -3.97 11.71 -0.84
CA LEU A 185 -2.67 11.07 -0.92
C LEU A 185 -2.31 10.88 -2.39
N ILE A 186 -1.26 11.55 -2.81
CA ILE A 186 -0.67 11.50 -4.13
C ILE A 186 0.62 10.70 -4.00
N GLU A 187 0.59 9.44 -4.44
CA GLU A 187 1.79 8.62 -4.57
C GLU A 187 2.55 9.04 -5.83
N ILE A 188 3.86 9.24 -5.73
CA ILE A 188 4.72 9.68 -6.83
C ILE A 188 5.52 8.47 -7.32
N ILE A 189 5.23 8.03 -8.55
CA ILE A 189 5.74 6.80 -9.17
C ILE A 189 6.45 7.19 -10.47
N GLY A 190 7.72 7.62 -10.38
CA GLY A 190 8.43 8.16 -11.55
C GLY A 190 7.74 9.43 -12.07
N ASP A 191 7.30 9.41 -13.33
CA ASP A 191 6.53 10.50 -13.96
C ASP A 191 5.00 10.35 -13.76
N GLU A 192 4.56 9.27 -13.12
CA GLU A 192 3.15 8.98 -12.86
C GLU A 192 2.77 9.33 -11.41
N SER A 193 1.48 9.56 -11.18
CA SER A 193 0.95 9.68 -9.82
C SER A 193 -0.39 8.95 -9.67
N ASP A 194 -0.58 8.30 -8.51
CA ASP A 194 -1.87 7.73 -8.11
C ASP A 194 -2.45 8.59 -6.98
N GLU A 195 -3.75 8.88 -7.04
CA GLU A 195 -4.42 9.69 -6.03
C GLU A 195 -5.51 8.90 -5.31
N GLU A 196 -5.39 8.88 -3.99
CA GLU A 196 -6.34 8.30 -3.07
C GLU A 196 -6.89 9.34 -2.09
N VAL A 197 -8.16 9.19 -1.74
CA VAL A 197 -8.82 10.01 -0.71
C VAL A 197 -8.86 9.24 0.60
N LEU A 198 -8.41 9.86 1.69
CA LEU A 198 -8.41 9.28 3.03
C LEU A 198 -8.92 10.25 4.10
N PRO A 199 -9.54 9.75 5.19
CA PRO A 199 -9.93 10.59 6.30
C PRO A 199 -8.70 11.08 7.08
N VAL A 200 -8.68 12.38 7.41
CA VAL A 200 -7.65 12.99 8.26
C VAL A 200 -8.30 13.66 9.46
N ARG A 201 -7.72 13.45 10.64
CA ARG A 201 -8.21 14.06 11.88
C ARG A 201 -7.08 14.70 12.67
N PHE A 202 -7.30 15.90 13.20
CA PHE A 202 -6.41 16.52 14.17
C PHE A 202 -7.00 16.43 15.58
N LYS A 203 -6.11 16.30 16.58
CA LYS A 203 -6.44 16.47 18.00
C LYS A 203 -5.77 17.71 18.53
N PHE A 204 -6.51 18.47 19.32
CA PHE A 204 -6.03 19.64 20.04
C PHE A 204 -6.00 19.34 21.54
N ASP A 205 -5.07 19.96 22.26
CA ASP A 205 -5.12 20.03 23.72
C ASP A 205 -6.09 21.12 24.20
N THR A 206 -6.14 21.31 25.52
CA THR A 206 -6.98 22.33 26.17
C THR A 206 -6.55 23.78 25.87
N GLU A 207 -5.32 23.98 25.39
CA GLU A 207 -4.77 25.29 25.04
C GLU A 207 -4.97 25.62 23.55
N GLY A 208 -5.56 24.71 22.78
CA GLY A 208 -5.79 24.90 21.35
C GLY A 208 -4.55 24.63 20.49
N LYS A 209 -3.58 23.86 20.99
CA LYS A 209 -2.42 23.40 20.23
C LYS A 209 -2.67 22.00 19.69
N VAL A 210 -2.31 21.78 18.41
CA VAL A 210 -2.39 20.45 17.79
C VAL A 210 -1.38 19.52 18.48
N ILE A 211 -1.88 18.38 18.99
CA ILE A 211 -1.09 17.35 19.68
C ILE A 211 -0.97 16.05 18.88
N ALA A 212 -1.84 15.83 17.89
CA ALA A 212 -1.75 14.65 17.03
C ALA A 212 -2.47 14.85 15.69
N VAL A 213 -2.03 14.10 14.69
CA VAL A 213 -2.70 13.92 13.40
C VAL A 213 -2.94 12.43 13.15
N GLY A 214 -4.15 12.07 12.76
CA GLY A 214 -4.58 10.72 12.43
C GLY A 214 -4.85 10.60 10.93
N LEU A 215 -4.28 9.57 10.30
CA LEU A 215 -4.39 9.32 8.86
C LEU A 215 -4.99 7.93 8.60
N GLY A 216 -6.01 7.85 7.75
CA GLY A 216 -6.60 6.58 7.30
C GLY A 216 -5.79 5.91 6.19
N LEU A 217 -4.57 5.44 6.49
CA LEU A 217 -3.66 4.88 5.47
C LEU A 217 -3.96 3.42 5.08
N GLU A 218 -4.65 2.65 5.92
CA GLU A 218 -4.92 1.22 5.67
C GLU A 218 -6.42 0.96 5.57
N LYS A 219 -6.91 0.79 4.34
CA LYS A 219 -8.34 0.52 4.06
C LYS A 219 -8.85 -0.73 4.75
N ALA A 220 -7.99 -1.74 4.93
CA ALA A 220 -8.39 -3.00 5.56
C ALA A 220 -8.78 -2.82 7.04
N LEU A 221 -8.33 -1.75 7.70
CA LEU A 221 -8.69 -1.45 9.09
C LEU A 221 -10.04 -0.72 9.23
N GLY A 222 -10.68 -0.38 8.11
CA GLY A 222 -11.95 0.35 8.08
C GLY A 222 -11.77 1.87 8.19
N GLY A 223 -12.76 2.62 7.71
CA GLY A 223 -12.68 4.09 7.59
C GLY A 223 -12.59 4.85 8.92
N ASP A 224 -12.96 4.20 10.03
CA ASP A 224 -12.91 4.80 11.37
C ASP A 224 -11.56 4.56 12.07
N HIS A 225 -10.72 3.67 11.53
CA HIS A 225 -9.40 3.39 12.10
C HIS A 225 -8.35 4.33 11.50
N LEU A 226 -7.77 5.17 12.36
CA LEU A 226 -6.73 6.11 11.98
C LEU A 226 -5.40 5.73 12.60
N ILE A 227 -4.34 5.84 11.81
CA ILE A 227 -2.96 5.72 12.28
C ILE A 227 -2.55 7.08 12.83
N TRP A 228 -2.33 7.14 14.14
CA TRP A 228 -2.05 8.38 14.86
C TRP A 228 -0.55 8.67 14.95
N PHE A 229 -0.21 9.92 14.65
CA PHE A 229 1.11 10.51 14.83
C PHE A 229 0.98 11.59 15.90
N THR A 230 1.77 11.51 16.97
CA THR A 230 1.73 12.45 18.09
C THR A 230 2.84 13.50 17.97
N ARG A 231 2.58 14.73 18.42
CA ARG A 231 3.65 15.69 18.63
C ARG A 231 4.32 15.39 19.97
N ASP A 232 5.61 15.08 19.93
CA ASP A 232 6.40 15.01 21.15
C ASP A 232 6.84 16.43 21.53
N GLU A 233 6.51 16.85 22.75
CA GLU A 233 7.19 17.98 23.41
C GLU A 233 8.61 17.53 23.76
N GLY A 234 9.55 17.62 22.81
CA GLY A 234 10.94 17.23 23.05
C GLY A 234 11.69 16.63 21.86
N TRP A 235 11.28 16.94 20.62
CA TRP A 235 11.87 16.36 19.41
C TRP A 235 13.36 16.70 19.19
N GLU A 236 13.90 17.73 19.85
CA GLU A 236 15.32 18.13 19.70
C GLU A 236 16.35 17.21 20.39
N GLN A 237 15.94 16.17 21.13
CA GLN A 237 16.87 15.36 21.95
C GLN A 237 16.90 13.86 21.64
N ARG A 238 16.28 13.39 20.55
CA ARG A 238 16.34 11.96 20.20
C ARG A 238 17.14 11.75 18.92
N ASP A 239 18.46 11.80 19.08
CA ASP A 239 19.39 11.22 18.12
C ASP A 239 19.09 9.73 17.95
N VAL A 240 18.99 9.27 16.71
CA VAL A 240 19.12 7.86 16.30
C VAL A 240 20.19 7.79 15.24
#